data_AF-A0AAU0UU64-F1
#
_entry.id   AF-A0AAU0UU64-F1
#
_cell.length_a   1.000
_cell.length_b   1.000
_cell.length_c   1.000
_cell.angle_alpha   90.00
_cell.angle_beta   90.00
_cell.angle_gamma   90.00
#
_symmetry.space_group_name_H-M   'P 1'
#
loop_
_entity.id
_entity.type
_entity.pdbx_description
1 polymer ?
#
loop_
_entity_poly.entity_id
_entity_poly.type
_entity_poly.pdbx_seq_one_letter_code
_entity_poly.pdbx_strand_id
1 'polypeptide(L)'
;MSDALNSQFRDTDRRVRDTDRRVDDLDSRLDDLEGAYERLKSRFGYTEDLDHELRSLRDDVSGLETTTEEADGRVDELDDRVDTAERTVKRLTQHVRLLEGQIMAVGNIPPADLDTFTKDQHALAATMKSGWDAADALLTTALRTHHQHRVQRFRNAQAQHRATREEAVTLTGALLSTRYSTQPHAKAATKLRSVIARETTERQGLTRQAAEARTSTAALAADRAATADKQPAIAAGQRAVQRLILALRSKLTDAVSDRLLLPAWFATVLGPAPPARETERWLECATRVLLYRLTYRVDDQVLALGPSPDPEDEHRHEWWEELATELRLW
;
A
#
# COMPACT_ATOMS: atom_id res chain seq x y z
N MET A 1 -93.31 55.72 21.69
CA MET A 1 -92.01 56.06 22.30
C MET A 1 -91.17 54.81 22.61
N SER A 2 -91.76 53.70 23.08
CA SER A 2 -91.04 52.44 23.37
C SER A 2 -90.32 51.81 22.17
N ASP A 3 -90.91 51.78 20.98
CA ASP A 3 -90.30 51.10 19.82
C ASP A 3 -89.07 51.81 19.25
N ALA A 4 -89.04 53.15 19.29
CA ALA A 4 -87.91 53.93 18.78
C ALA A 4 -86.66 53.75 19.67
N LEU A 5 -86.83 53.79 20.99
CA LEU A 5 -85.75 53.52 21.95
C LEU A 5 -85.26 52.06 21.87
N ASN A 6 -86.18 51.11 21.71
CA ASN A 6 -85.82 49.69 21.54
C ASN A 6 -85.06 49.44 20.22
N SER A 7 -85.42 50.15 19.15
CA SER A 7 -84.69 50.13 17.88
C SER A 7 -83.28 50.74 18.02
N GLN A 8 -83.14 51.87 18.72
CA GLN A 8 -81.85 52.53 18.95
C GLN A 8 -80.93 51.68 19.85
N PHE A 9 -81.49 51.01 20.87
CA PHE A 9 -80.74 50.09 21.72
C PHE A 9 -80.23 48.88 20.93
N ARG A 10 -81.07 48.27 20.09
CA ARG A 10 -80.66 47.18 19.18
C ARG A 10 -79.60 47.61 18.18
N ASP A 11 -79.66 48.84 17.68
CA ASP A 11 -78.63 49.37 16.77
C ASP A 11 -77.29 49.59 17.48
N THR A 12 -77.34 50.17 18.68
CA THR A 12 -76.16 50.38 19.53
C THR A 12 -75.53 49.04 19.91
N ASP A 13 -76.35 48.06 20.28
CA ASP A 13 -75.94 46.70 20.64
C ASP A 13 -75.37 45.91 19.43
N ARG A 14 -75.86 46.18 18.20
CA ARG A 14 -75.21 45.67 16.98
C ARG A 14 -73.85 46.31 16.75
N ARG A 15 -73.73 47.63 16.93
CA ARG A 15 -72.47 48.37 16.76
C ARG A 15 -71.43 47.99 17.81
N VAL A 16 -71.85 47.76 19.06
CA VAL A 16 -70.98 47.25 20.13
C VAL A 16 -70.48 45.86 19.75
N ARG A 17 -71.34 44.92 19.37
CA ARG A 17 -70.90 43.59 18.89
C ARG A 17 -70.00 43.65 17.66
N ASP A 18 -70.23 44.59 16.75
CA ASP A 18 -69.36 44.81 15.59
C ASP A 18 -67.99 45.35 16.01
N THR A 19 -67.97 46.27 16.98
CA THR A 19 -66.74 46.80 17.57
C THR A 19 -65.99 45.72 18.32
N ASP A 20 -66.67 44.89 19.12
CA ASP A 20 -66.07 43.76 19.85
C ASP A 20 -65.42 42.77 18.88
N ARG A 21 -66.11 42.38 17.81
CA ARG A 21 -65.52 41.52 16.76
C ARG A 21 -64.28 42.13 16.11
N ARG A 22 -64.27 43.46 15.93
CA ARG A 22 -63.10 44.17 15.37
C ARG A 22 -61.96 44.27 16.37
N VAL A 23 -62.26 44.38 17.67
CA VAL A 23 -61.25 44.32 18.73
C VAL A 23 -60.66 42.92 18.80
N ASP A 24 -61.49 41.87 18.77
CA ASP A 24 -61.03 40.47 18.74
C ASP A 24 -60.14 40.18 17.50
N ASP A 25 -60.51 40.73 16.33
CA ASP A 25 -59.70 40.64 15.10
C ASP A 25 -58.36 41.39 15.23
N LEU A 26 -58.38 42.59 15.83
CA LEU A 26 -57.17 43.37 16.07
C LEU A 26 -56.25 42.70 17.09
N ASP A 27 -56.80 42.11 18.14
CA ASP A 27 -56.04 41.36 19.16
C ASP A 27 -55.41 40.11 18.52
N SER A 28 -56.17 39.35 17.72
CA SER A 28 -55.63 38.21 16.97
C SER A 28 -54.47 38.62 16.05
N ARG A 29 -54.60 39.76 15.37
CA ARG A 29 -53.53 40.32 14.51
C ARG A 29 -52.34 40.83 15.30
N LEU A 30 -52.56 41.34 16.52
CA LEU A 30 -51.51 41.81 17.41
C LEU A 30 -50.70 40.62 17.94
N ASP A 31 -51.36 39.54 18.34
CA ASP A 31 -50.73 38.26 18.73
C ASP A 31 -49.89 37.69 17.57
N ASP A 32 -50.43 37.70 16.35
CA ASP A 32 -49.69 37.28 15.15
C ASP A 32 -48.45 38.16 14.90
N LEU A 33 -48.57 39.48 15.10
CA LEU A 33 -47.48 40.43 14.90
C LEU A 33 -46.40 40.29 15.98
N GLU A 34 -46.78 40.07 17.23
CA GLU A 34 -45.86 39.79 18.33
C GLU A 34 -45.14 38.46 18.10
N GLY A 35 -45.86 37.42 17.64
CA GLY A 35 -45.27 36.16 17.22
C GLY A 35 -44.29 36.31 16.04
N ALA A 36 -44.56 37.21 15.10
CA ALA A 36 -43.64 37.54 14.01
C ALA A 36 -42.42 38.33 14.50
N TYR A 37 -42.60 39.25 15.45
CA TYR A 37 -41.53 40.04 16.06
C TYR A 37 -40.53 39.16 16.81
N GLU A 38 -41.00 38.23 17.65
CA GLU A 38 -40.11 37.31 18.37
C GLU A 38 -39.35 36.36 17.44
N ARG A 39 -39.99 35.89 16.36
CA ARG A 39 -39.29 35.12 15.30
C ARG A 39 -38.21 35.95 14.61
N LEU A 40 -38.48 37.22 14.32
CA LEU A 40 -37.52 38.13 13.69
C LEU A 40 -36.33 38.43 14.63
N LYS A 41 -36.61 38.68 15.91
CA LYS A 41 -35.60 38.91 16.94
C LYS A 41 -34.69 37.69 17.12
N SER A 42 -35.26 36.49 17.18
CA SER A 42 -34.48 35.25 17.22
C SER A 42 -33.59 35.10 15.97
N ARG A 43 -34.14 35.38 14.78
CA ARG A 43 -33.36 35.37 13.52
C ARG A 43 -32.22 36.39 13.52
N PHE A 44 -32.43 37.57 14.12
CA PHE A 44 -31.40 38.60 14.25
C PHE A 44 -30.26 38.14 15.19
N GLY A 45 -30.59 37.45 16.29
CA GLY A 45 -29.60 36.83 17.16
C GLY A 45 -28.71 35.83 16.40
N TYR A 46 -29.29 34.95 15.59
CA TYR A 46 -28.52 34.04 14.73
C TYR A 46 -27.60 34.78 13.73
N THR A 47 -28.01 35.94 13.23
CA THR A 47 -27.15 36.73 12.33
C THR A 47 -25.99 37.42 13.05
N GLU A 48 -26.16 37.80 14.32
CA GLU A 48 -25.07 38.33 15.15
C GLU A 48 -24.05 37.24 15.48
N ASP A 49 -24.52 36.04 15.82
CA ASP A 49 -23.63 34.88 16.05
C ASP A 49 -22.81 34.53 14.81
N LEU A 50 -23.43 34.56 13.62
CA LEU A 50 -22.74 34.37 12.34
C LEU A 50 -21.70 35.48 12.05
N ASP A 51 -21.97 36.73 12.41
CA ASP A 51 -21.01 37.83 12.25
C ASP A 51 -19.80 37.65 13.18
N HIS A 52 -20.02 37.16 14.39
CA HIS A 52 -18.94 36.80 15.30
C HIS A 52 -18.09 35.64 14.76
N GLU A 53 -18.72 34.59 14.22
CA GLU A 53 -18.02 33.46 13.61
C GLU A 53 -17.22 33.90 12.37
N LEU A 54 -17.78 34.76 11.52
CA LEU A 54 -17.09 35.31 10.35
C LEU A 54 -15.88 36.17 10.73
N ARG A 55 -15.97 36.95 11.82
CA ARG A 55 -14.81 37.71 12.33
C ARG A 55 -13.72 36.78 12.83
N SER A 56 -14.07 35.76 13.62
CA SER A 56 -13.10 34.76 14.09
C SER A 56 -12.39 34.07 12.93
N LEU A 57 -13.14 33.62 11.92
CA LEU A 57 -12.59 32.99 10.72
C LEU A 57 -11.66 33.94 9.96
N ARG A 58 -11.98 35.23 9.89
CA ARG A 58 -11.12 36.23 9.24
C ARG A 58 -9.80 36.43 9.98
N ASP A 59 -9.85 36.45 11.30
CA ASP A 59 -8.65 36.57 12.14
C ASP A 59 -7.79 35.30 11.99
N ASP A 60 -8.40 34.12 11.96
CA ASP A 60 -7.71 32.85 11.70
C ASP A 60 -7.06 32.83 10.32
N VAL A 61 -7.76 33.28 9.27
CA VAL A 61 -7.21 33.39 7.91
C VAL A 61 -6.01 34.35 7.88
N SER A 62 -6.11 35.51 8.52
CA SER A 62 -5.00 36.48 8.58
C SER A 62 -3.79 35.91 9.33
N GLY A 63 -4.04 35.11 10.38
CA GLY A 63 -3.00 34.38 11.09
C GLY A 63 -2.31 33.33 10.19
N LEU A 64 -3.09 32.57 9.42
CA LEU A 64 -2.57 31.60 8.46
C LEU A 64 -1.74 32.26 7.34
N GLU A 65 -2.19 33.39 6.82
CA GLU A 65 -1.43 34.19 5.84
C GLU A 65 -0.06 34.59 6.41
N THR A 66 -0.03 35.12 7.63
CA THR A 66 1.23 35.48 8.32
C THR A 66 2.16 34.26 8.47
N THR A 67 1.63 33.11 8.89
CA THR A 67 2.45 31.89 9.01
C THR A 67 2.94 31.36 7.66
N THR A 68 2.20 31.62 6.59
CA THR A 68 2.61 31.25 5.22
C THR A 68 3.76 32.13 4.75
N GLU A 69 3.68 33.45 4.97
CA GLU A 69 4.77 34.38 4.67
C GLU A 69 6.05 34.04 5.45
N GLU A 70 5.93 33.68 6.74
CA GLU A 70 7.07 33.20 7.54
C GLU A 70 7.66 31.88 7.01
N ALA A 71 6.81 30.97 6.53
CA ALA A 71 7.26 29.71 5.95
C ALA A 71 8.01 29.95 4.62
N ASP A 72 7.49 30.82 3.76
CA ASP A 72 8.14 31.20 2.50
C ASP A 72 9.51 31.84 2.75
N GLY A 73 9.61 32.76 3.71
CA GLY A 73 10.91 33.35 4.09
C GLY A 73 11.93 32.32 4.60
N ARG A 74 11.47 31.26 5.28
CA ARG A 74 12.34 30.15 5.71
C ARG A 74 12.74 29.24 4.55
N VAL A 75 11.90 29.07 3.54
CA VAL A 75 12.22 28.32 2.32
C VAL A 75 13.31 29.06 1.55
N ASP A 76 13.18 30.37 1.36
CA ASP A 76 14.21 31.19 0.70
C ASP A 76 15.56 31.10 1.43
N GLU A 77 15.57 31.18 2.77
CA GLU A 77 16.81 31.02 3.55
C GLU A 77 17.43 29.61 3.38
N LEU A 78 16.60 28.57 3.30
CA LEU A 78 17.07 27.21 3.07
C LEU A 78 17.65 27.05 1.66
N ASP A 79 17.04 27.63 0.65
CA ASP A 79 17.55 27.62 -0.73
C ASP A 79 18.92 28.30 -0.82
N ASP A 80 19.11 29.46 -0.21
CA ASP A 80 20.41 30.15 -0.13
C ASP A 80 21.49 29.30 0.55
N ARG A 81 21.11 28.57 1.60
CA ARG A 81 22.00 27.65 2.31
C ARG A 81 22.37 26.44 1.47
N VAL A 82 21.41 25.87 0.73
CA VAL A 82 21.64 24.76 -0.20
C VAL A 82 22.60 25.20 -1.30
N ASP A 83 22.37 26.36 -1.91
CA ASP A 83 23.22 26.97 -2.91
C ASP A 83 24.67 27.14 -2.43
N THR A 84 24.83 27.61 -1.19
CA THR A 84 26.15 27.77 -0.55
C THR A 84 26.82 26.43 -0.30
N ALA A 85 26.05 25.43 0.14
CA ALA A 85 26.54 24.07 0.33
C ALA A 85 26.98 23.45 -1.01
N GLU A 86 26.20 23.61 -2.08
CA GLU A 86 26.55 23.13 -3.42
C GLU A 86 27.87 23.73 -3.92
N ARG A 87 28.04 25.05 -3.79
CA ARG A 87 29.30 25.72 -4.17
C ARG A 87 30.48 25.17 -3.37
N THR A 88 30.28 24.92 -2.08
CA THR A 88 31.31 24.35 -1.20
C THR A 88 31.66 22.93 -1.60
N VAL A 89 30.66 22.08 -1.88
CA VAL A 89 30.85 20.71 -2.38
C VAL A 89 31.60 20.73 -3.70
N LYS A 90 31.18 21.54 -4.68
CA LYS A 90 31.87 21.68 -5.98
C LYS A 90 33.36 22.03 -5.79
N ARG A 91 33.68 22.97 -4.88
CA ARG A 91 35.06 23.35 -4.56
C ARG A 91 35.83 22.22 -3.90
N LEU A 92 35.24 21.51 -2.94
CA LEU A 92 35.86 20.37 -2.28
C LEU A 92 36.11 19.22 -3.27
N THR A 93 35.16 18.91 -4.14
CA THR A 93 35.31 17.91 -5.21
C THR A 93 36.47 18.25 -6.15
N GLN A 94 36.59 19.53 -6.55
CA GLN A 94 37.74 19.98 -7.36
C GLN A 94 39.07 19.80 -6.61
N HIS A 95 39.09 20.11 -5.31
CA HIS A 95 40.28 19.96 -4.48
C HIS A 95 40.68 18.49 -4.30
N VAL A 96 39.70 17.61 -4.06
CA VAL A 96 39.92 16.16 -3.99
C VAL A 96 40.44 15.62 -5.31
N ARG A 97 39.86 15.99 -6.46
CA ARG A 97 40.36 15.58 -7.78
C ARG A 97 41.80 16.06 -8.04
N LEU A 98 42.14 17.26 -7.56
CA LEU A 98 43.49 17.80 -7.67
C LEU A 98 44.46 17.02 -6.77
N LEU A 99 44.06 16.69 -5.54
CA LEU A 99 44.85 15.86 -4.63
C LEU A 99 45.00 14.42 -5.15
N GLU A 100 43.94 13.82 -5.69
CA GLU A 100 43.98 12.51 -6.35
C GLU A 100 44.93 12.55 -7.55
N GLY A 101 44.86 13.59 -8.39
CA GLY A 101 45.79 13.79 -9.51
C GLY A 101 47.24 13.95 -9.04
N GLN A 102 47.48 14.64 -7.92
CA GLN A 102 48.81 14.76 -7.32
C GLN A 102 49.30 13.44 -6.72
N ILE A 103 48.42 12.68 -6.06
CA ILE A 103 48.73 11.35 -5.51
C ILE A 103 49.02 10.36 -6.65
N MET A 104 48.27 10.42 -7.76
CA MET A 104 48.54 9.64 -8.97
C MET A 104 49.93 9.99 -9.53
N ALA A 105 50.24 11.29 -9.65
CA ALA A 105 51.48 11.77 -10.24
C ALA A 105 52.73 11.50 -9.38
N VAL A 106 52.61 11.55 -8.05
CA VAL A 106 53.74 11.43 -7.12
C VAL A 106 53.86 10.02 -6.53
N GLY A 107 52.73 9.35 -6.30
CA GLY A 107 52.67 8.06 -5.61
C GLY A 107 52.79 6.83 -6.51
N ASN A 108 52.66 6.98 -7.83
CA ASN A 108 52.61 5.86 -8.79
C ASN A 108 51.65 4.74 -8.36
N ILE A 109 50.54 5.12 -7.70
CA ILE A 109 49.52 4.18 -7.20
C ILE A 109 48.64 3.81 -8.39
N PRO A 110 48.56 2.52 -8.77
CA PRO A 110 47.73 2.13 -9.90
C PRO A 110 46.23 2.31 -9.58
N PRO A 111 45.41 2.71 -10.56
CA PRO A 111 43.97 2.71 -10.40
C PRO A 111 43.44 1.28 -10.27
N ALA A 112 42.46 1.08 -9.39
CA ALA A 112 41.73 -0.17 -9.28
C ALA A 112 40.81 -0.32 -10.48
N ASP A 113 40.98 -1.39 -11.24
CA ASP A 113 40.06 -1.75 -12.31
C ASP A 113 38.88 -2.54 -11.71
N LEU A 114 37.76 -1.86 -11.41
CA LEU A 114 36.55 -2.51 -10.91
C LEU A 114 35.49 -2.79 -11.98
N ASP A 115 35.61 -2.20 -13.17
CA ASP A 115 34.60 -2.26 -14.24
C ASP A 115 34.92 -3.28 -15.35
N THR A 116 36.15 -3.78 -15.44
CA THR A 116 36.48 -4.83 -16.41
C THR A 116 36.12 -6.21 -15.86
N PHE A 117 35.25 -6.91 -16.59
CA PHE A 117 34.81 -8.26 -16.26
C PHE A 117 35.23 -9.25 -17.34
N THR A 118 35.49 -10.49 -16.93
CA THR A 118 35.85 -11.56 -17.85
C THR A 118 34.63 -12.04 -18.62
N LYS A 119 34.85 -12.69 -19.77
CA LYS A 119 33.78 -13.34 -20.54
C LYS A 119 33.02 -14.37 -19.68
N ASP A 120 33.73 -15.09 -18.82
CA ASP A 120 33.14 -16.07 -17.91
C ASP A 120 32.23 -15.41 -16.87
N GLN A 121 32.62 -14.24 -16.33
CA GLN A 121 31.76 -13.47 -15.41
C GLN A 121 30.48 -12.99 -16.10
N HIS A 122 30.56 -12.52 -17.34
CA HIS A 122 29.35 -12.19 -18.11
C HIS A 122 28.48 -13.41 -18.40
N ALA A 123 29.07 -14.57 -18.69
CA ALA A 123 28.31 -15.80 -18.88
C ALA A 123 27.62 -16.27 -17.58
N LEU A 124 28.29 -16.13 -16.44
CA LEU A 124 27.68 -16.37 -15.13
C LEU A 124 26.55 -15.39 -14.83
N ALA A 125 26.70 -14.10 -15.15
CA ALA A 125 25.65 -13.10 -14.96
C ALA A 125 24.41 -13.39 -15.83
N ALA A 126 24.62 -13.83 -17.08
CA ALA A 126 23.52 -14.29 -17.94
C ALA A 126 22.83 -15.55 -17.39
N THR A 127 23.60 -16.49 -16.83
CA THR A 127 23.05 -17.70 -16.19
C THR A 127 22.25 -17.35 -14.93
N MET A 128 22.73 -16.39 -14.14
CA MET A 128 22.02 -15.84 -12.99
C MET A 128 20.68 -15.25 -13.40
N LYS A 129 20.66 -14.35 -14.39
CA LYS A 129 19.42 -13.72 -14.87
C LYS A 129 18.42 -14.76 -15.38
N SER A 130 18.87 -15.73 -16.17
CA SER A 130 18.02 -16.83 -16.63
C SER A 130 17.46 -17.67 -15.47
N GLY A 131 18.17 -17.79 -14.34
CA GLY A 131 17.68 -18.45 -13.13
C GLY A 131 16.60 -17.65 -12.41
N TRP A 132 16.69 -16.32 -12.41
CA TRP A 132 15.65 -15.43 -11.88
C TRP A 132 14.40 -15.45 -12.74
N ASP A 133 14.53 -15.27 -14.05
CA ASP A 133 13.41 -15.36 -15.00
C ASP A 133 12.66 -16.71 -14.87
N ALA A 134 13.42 -17.78 -14.63
CA ALA A 134 12.87 -19.11 -14.40
C ALA A 134 12.11 -19.22 -13.06
N ALA A 135 12.58 -18.54 -12.01
CA ALA A 135 11.91 -18.49 -10.71
C ALA A 135 10.64 -17.62 -10.75
N ASP A 136 10.68 -16.46 -11.40
CA ASP A 136 9.56 -15.52 -11.52
C ASP A 136 8.40 -16.10 -12.34
N ALA A 137 8.72 -17.00 -13.26
CA ALA A 137 7.74 -17.75 -14.02
C ALA A 137 7.06 -18.89 -13.25
N LEU A 138 7.31 -19.05 -11.94
CA LEU A 138 6.63 -20.01 -11.05
C LEU A 138 5.58 -19.29 -10.18
N LEU A 139 4.61 -20.05 -9.63
CA LEU A 139 3.66 -19.45 -8.71
C LEU A 139 4.36 -18.96 -7.44
N THR A 140 3.97 -17.75 -7.00
CA THR A 140 4.38 -17.23 -5.70
C THR A 140 3.85 -18.12 -4.56
N THR A 141 4.51 -18.08 -3.41
CA THR A 141 4.10 -18.82 -2.20
C THR A 141 2.67 -18.47 -1.78
N ALA A 142 2.27 -17.20 -1.93
CA ALA A 142 0.92 -16.74 -1.62
C ALA A 142 -0.13 -17.37 -2.56
N LEU A 143 0.11 -17.37 -3.87
CA LEU A 143 -0.78 -17.99 -4.85
C LEU A 143 -0.86 -19.51 -4.66
N ARG A 144 0.27 -20.17 -4.38
CA ARG A 144 0.33 -21.61 -4.09
C ARG A 144 -0.53 -21.95 -2.87
N THR A 145 -0.40 -21.18 -1.79
CA THR A 145 -1.18 -21.32 -0.55
C THR A 145 -2.66 -21.10 -0.81
N HIS A 146 -3.02 -20.06 -1.57
CA HIS A 146 -4.40 -19.77 -1.95
C HIS A 146 -5.06 -20.94 -2.70
N HIS A 147 -4.38 -21.51 -3.70
CA HIS A 147 -4.87 -22.68 -4.42
C HIS A 147 -4.99 -23.92 -3.52
N GLN A 148 -4.03 -24.16 -2.63
CA GLN A 148 -4.08 -25.26 -1.68
C GLN A 148 -5.30 -25.15 -0.74
N HIS A 149 -5.59 -23.96 -0.22
CA HIS A 149 -6.77 -23.72 0.60
C HIS A 149 -8.08 -23.99 -0.14
N ARG A 150 -8.20 -23.59 -1.41
CA ARG A 150 -9.40 -23.88 -2.22
C ARG A 150 -9.62 -25.38 -2.42
N VAL A 151 -8.55 -26.12 -2.72
CA VAL A 151 -8.60 -27.59 -2.83
C VAL A 151 -8.98 -28.23 -1.49
N GLN A 152 -8.39 -27.77 -0.39
CA GLN A 152 -8.68 -28.31 0.93
C GLN A 152 -10.11 -28.01 1.38
N ARG A 153 -10.61 -26.80 1.13
CA ARG A 153 -12.00 -26.41 1.40
C ARG A 153 -12.99 -27.33 0.68
N PHE A 154 -12.74 -27.62 -0.59
CA PHE A 154 -13.58 -28.54 -1.35
C PHE A 154 -13.54 -29.97 -0.80
N ARG A 155 -12.36 -30.48 -0.43
CA ARG A 155 -12.22 -31.81 0.20
C ARG A 155 -13.00 -31.91 1.52
N ASN A 156 -12.92 -30.87 2.34
CA ASN A 156 -13.66 -30.79 3.61
C ASN A 156 -15.18 -30.79 3.35
N ALA A 157 -15.65 -30.00 2.38
CA ALA A 157 -17.06 -29.98 2.00
C ALA A 157 -17.54 -31.35 1.47
N GLN A 158 -16.72 -32.08 0.71
CA GLN A 158 -17.04 -33.43 0.25
C GLN A 158 -17.12 -34.44 1.40
N ALA A 159 -16.24 -34.33 2.40
CA ALA A 159 -16.29 -35.19 3.58
C ALA A 159 -17.56 -34.91 4.40
N GLN A 160 -17.91 -33.63 4.59
CA GLN A 160 -19.13 -33.22 5.28
C GLN A 160 -20.39 -33.71 4.56
N HIS A 161 -20.48 -33.55 3.25
CA HIS A 161 -21.63 -34.03 2.46
C HIS A 161 -21.78 -35.56 2.55
N ARG A 162 -20.67 -36.32 2.51
CA ARG A 162 -20.70 -37.77 2.72
C ARG A 162 -21.26 -38.13 4.11
N ALA A 163 -20.80 -37.46 5.17
CA ALA A 163 -21.33 -37.67 6.51
C ALA A 163 -22.82 -37.33 6.62
N THR A 164 -23.28 -36.23 6.00
CA THR A 164 -24.70 -35.86 5.94
C THR A 164 -25.53 -36.95 5.23
N ARG A 165 -25.01 -37.56 4.16
CA ARG A 165 -25.68 -38.66 3.45
C ARG A 165 -25.74 -39.93 4.28
N GLU A 166 -24.68 -40.29 4.98
CA GLU A 166 -24.66 -41.44 5.90
C GLU A 166 -25.65 -41.26 7.05
N GLU A 167 -25.77 -40.04 7.60
CA GLU A 167 -26.77 -39.70 8.60
C GLU A 167 -28.20 -39.86 8.05
N ALA A 168 -28.45 -39.41 6.80
CA ALA A 168 -29.75 -39.55 6.15
C ALA A 168 -30.14 -41.03 5.97
N VAL A 169 -29.21 -41.89 5.55
CA VAL A 169 -29.42 -43.34 5.40
C VAL A 169 -29.74 -43.97 6.76
N THR A 170 -28.99 -43.61 7.81
CA THR A 170 -29.22 -44.12 9.16
C THR A 170 -30.60 -43.75 9.68
N LEU A 171 -31.03 -42.49 9.49
CA LEU A 171 -32.35 -42.02 9.89
C LEU A 171 -33.48 -42.68 9.10
N THR A 172 -33.25 -42.95 7.82
CA THR A 172 -34.19 -43.70 6.98
C THR A 172 -34.34 -45.14 7.50
N GLY A 173 -33.23 -45.80 7.86
CA GLY A 173 -33.26 -47.12 8.51
C GLY A 173 -34.03 -47.10 9.84
N ALA A 174 -33.84 -46.07 10.67
CA ALA A 174 -34.58 -45.89 11.91
C ALA A 174 -36.09 -45.71 11.69
N LEU A 175 -36.50 -45.02 10.63
CA LEU A 175 -37.92 -44.87 10.28
C LEU A 175 -38.55 -46.19 9.84
N LEU A 176 -37.83 -47.02 9.09
CA LEU A 176 -38.28 -48.34 8.65
C LEU A 176 -38.40 -49.34 9.81
N SER A 177 -37.53 -49.23 10.81
CA SER A 177 -37.49 -50.12 11.98
C SER A 177 -38.41 -49.69 13.13
N THR A 178 -39.02 -48.51 13.07
CA THR A 178 -39.90 -47.99 14.14
C THR A 178 -41.35 -47.95 13.69
N ARG A 179 -42.25 -48.30 14.61
CA ARG A 179 -43.69 -48.27 14.32
C ARG A 179 -44.16 -46.83 14.09
N TYR A 180 -45.01 -46.65 13.08
CA TYR A 180 -45.71 -45.40 12.81
C TYR A 180 -46.45 -44.91 14.07
N SER A 181 -46.55 -43.59 14.26
CA SER A 181 -47.12 -42.89 15.43
C SER A 181 -46.37 -43.04 16.77
N THR A 182 -45.15 -43.59 16.79
CA THR A 182 -44.31 -43.61 18.00
C THR A 182 -43.41 -42.38 18.11
N GLN A 183 -43.05 -41.97 19.33
CA GLN A 183 -42.14 -40.85 19.58
C GLN A 183 -40.77 -41.01 18.87
N PRO A 184 -40.13 -42.21 18.87
CA PRO A 184 -38.91 -42.44 18.08
C PRO A 184 -39.09 -42.21 16.58
N HIS A 185 -40.23 -42.63 16.00
CA HIS A 185 -40.54 -42.41 14.59
C HIS A 185 -40.69 -40.92 14.28
N ALA A 186 -41.45 -40.17 15.08
CA ALA A 186 -41.62 -38.72 14.92
C ALA A 186 -40.28 -37.95 15.05
N LYS A 187 -39.41 -38.35 15.98
CA LYS A 187 -38.08 -37.77 16.16
C LYS A 187 -37.18 -38.04 14.95
N ALA A 188 -37.15 -39.28 14.44
CA ALA A 188 -36.39 -39.64 13.25
C ALA A 188 -36.89 -38.89 12.00
N ALA A 189 -38.20 -38.73 11.84
CA ALA A 189 -38.79 -38.01 10.70
C ALA A 189 -38.45 -36.52 10.69
N THR A 190 -38.48 -35.87 11.86
CA THR A 190 -38.10 -34.46 11.99
C THR A 190 -36.60 -34.26 11.74
N LYS A 191 -35.75 -35.14 12.27
CA LYS A 191 -34.31 -35.08 12.03
C LYS A 191 -33.95 -35.40 10.57
N LEU A 192 -34.67 -36.30 9.91
CA LEU A 192 -34.46 -36.58 8.49
C LEU A 192 -34.79 -35.37 7.62
N ARG A 193 -35.87 -34.64 7.91
CA ARG A 193 -36.22 -33.41 7.19
C ARG A 193 -35.12 -32.34 7.27
N SER A 194 -34.53 -32.13 8.45
CA SER A 194 -33.42 -31.18 8.60
C SER A 194 -32.15 -31.63 7.86
N VAL A 195 -31.85 -32.93 7.88
CA VAL A 195 -30.70 -33.51 7.15
C VAL A 195 -30.89 -33.38 5.63
N ILE A 196 -32.09 -33.61 5.09
CA ILE A 196 -32.39 -33.44 3.65
C ILE A 196 -32.23 -31.97 3.22
N ALA A 197 -32.73 -31.03 4.03
CA ALA A 197 -32.56 -29.60 3.76
C ALA A 197 -31.07 -29.21 3.75
N ARG A 198 -30.28 -29.70 4.71
CA ARG A 198 -28.83 -29.49 4.76
C ARG A 198 -28.11 -30.11 3.55
N GLU A 199 -28.44 -31.35 3.17
CA GLU A 199 -27.87 -32.03 2.00
C GLU A 199 -28.08 -31.23 0.72
N THR A 200 -29.29 -30.67 0.55
CA THR A 200 -29.64 -29.89 -0.64
C THR A 200 -28.75 -28.65 -0.77
N THR A 201 -28.55 -27.93 0.33
CA THR A 201 -27.68 -26.74 0.39
C THR A 201 -26.21 -27.11 0.18
N GLU A 202 -25.73 -28.17 0.84
CA GLU A 202 -24.35 -28.67 0.71
C GLU A 202 -24.05 -29.08 -0.75
N ARG A 203 -24.99 -29.77 -1.41
CA ARG A 203 -24.86 -30.20 -2.81
C ARG A 203 -24.75 -29.03 -3.79
N GLN A 204 -25.53 -27.96 -3.59
CA GLN A 204 -25.43 -26.74 -4.38
C GLN A 204 -24.07 -26.05 -4.19
N GLY A 205 -23.59 -25.95 -2.94
CA GLY A 205 -22.27 -25.40 -2.63
C GLY A 205 -21.12 -26.21 -3.22
N LEU A 206 -21.23 -27.54 -3.20
CA LEU A 206 -20.24 -28.46 -3.74
C LEU A 206 -20.01 -28.29 -5.24
N THR A 207 -21.07 -28.02 -6.01
CA THR A 207 -20.95 -27.87 -7.47
C THR A 207 -20.07 -26.67 -7.82
N ARG A 208 -20.27 -25.54 -7.14
CA ARG A 208 -19.45 -24.32 -7.30
C ARG A 208 -18.01 -24.56 -6.89
N GLN A 209 -17.82 -25.12 -5.68
CA GLN A 209 -16.49 -25.42 -5.15
C GLN A 209 -15.73 -26.46 -5.98
N ALA A 210 -16.43 -27.39 -6.65
CA ALA A 210 -15.81 -28.38 -7.51
C ALA A 210 -15.12 -27.74 -8.73
N ALA A 211 -15.76 -26.76 -9.38
CA ALA A 211 -15.16 -26.05 -10.51
C ALA A 211 -13.88 -25.32 -10.08
N GLU A 212 -13.96 -24.58 -8.98
CA GLU A 212 -12.85 -23.84 -8.37
C GLU A 212 -11.68 -24.72 -7.90
N ALA A 213 -12.00 -25.89 -7.34
CA ALA A 213 -11.01 -26.86 -6.92
C ALA A 213 -10.33 -27.53 -8.11
N ARG A 214 -11.06 -27.77 -9.21
CA ARG A 214 -10.46 -28.30 -10.46
C ARG A 214 -9.47 -27.32 -11.06
N THR A 215 -9.84 -26.04 -11.19
CA THR A 215 -8.93 -25.00 -11.71
C THR A 215 -7.70 -24.85 -10.82
N SER A 216 -7.88 -24.83 -9.49
CA SER A 216 -6.76 -24.75 -8.54
C SER A 216 -5.87 -26.00 -8.56
N THR A 217 -6.46 -27.18 -8.74
CA THR A 217 -5.70 -28.43 -8.87
C THR A 217 -4.88 -28.43 -10.15
N ALA A 218 -5.45 -27.99 -11.28
CA ALA A 218 -4.76 -27.87 -12.55
C ALA A 218 -3.61 -26.86 -12.46
N ALA A 219 -3.84 -25.68 -11.86
CA ALA A 219 -2.80 -24.68 -11.63
C ALA A 219 -1.64 -25.22 -10.78
N LEU A 220 -1.93 -25.91 -9.67
CA LEU A 220 -0.89 -26.53 -8.84
C LEU A 220 -0.17 -27.68 -9.55
N ALA A 221 -0.83 -28.42 -10.45
CA ALA A 221 -0.18 -29.46 -11.24
C ALA A 221 0.75 -28.85 -12.30
N ALA A 222 0.31 -27.79 -12.98
CA ALA A 222 1.12 -27.03 -13.92
C ALA A 222 2.33 -26.38 -13.23
N ASP A 223 2.13 -25.77 -12.06
CA ASP A 223 3.21 -25.20 -11.24
C ASP A 223 4.26 -26.25 -10.84
N ARG A 224 3.84 -27.45 -10.42
CA ARG A 224 4.77 -28.55 -10.11
C ARG A 224 5.56 -29.01 -11.34
N ALA A 225 4.90 -29.13 -12.49
CA ALA A 225 5.57 -29.50 -13.74
C ALA A 225 6.58 -28.43 -14.17
N ALA A 226 6.18 -27.16 -14.13
CA ALA A 226 7.03 -26.02 -14.42
C ALA A 226 8.21 -25.91 -13.43
N THR A 227 7.97 -26.19 -12.14
CA THR A 227 9.03 -26.22 -11.12
C THR A 227 10.05 -27.30 -11.46
N ALA A 228 9.61 -28.51 -11.77
CA ALA A 228 10.52 -29.61 -12.11
C ALA A 228 11.39 -29.29 -13.35
N ASP A 229 10.79 -28.68 -14.36
CA ASP A 229 11.47 -28.26 -15.60
C ASP A 229 12.48 -27.12 -15.36
N LYS A 230 12.11 -26.11 -14.57
CA LYS A 230 12.91 -24.90 -14.32
C LYS A 230 13.92 -25.04 -13.18
N GLN A 231 13.78 -26.06 -12.32
CA GLN A 231 14.66 -26.28 -11.16
C GLN A 231 16.16 -26.31 -11.52
N PRO A 232 16.60 -26.95 -12.61
CA PRO A 232 18.01 -26.94 -13.00
C PRO A 232 18.52 -25.52 -13.33
N ALA A 233 17.72 -24.71 -14.02
CA ALA A 233 18.07 -23.32 -14.36
C ALA A 233 18.14 -22.45 -13.11
N ILE A 234 17.17 -22.57 -12.19
CA ILE A 234 17.17 -21.87 -10.89
C ILE A 234 18.42 -22.25 -10.08
N ALA A 235 18.72 -23.54 -9.96
CA ALA A 235 19.88 -24.02 -9.23
C ALA A 235 21.21 -23.59 -9.88
N ALA A 236 21.28 -23.54 -11.21
CA ALA A 236 22.43 -23.02 -11.94
C ALA A 236 22.62 -21.51 -11.70
N GLY A 237 21.53 -20.74 -11.75
CA GLY A 237 21.53 -19.32 -11.45
C GLY A 237 22.00 -19.02 -10.03
N GLN A 238 21.48 -19.74 -9.03
CA GLN A 238 21.92 -19.60 -7.63
C GLN A 238 23.42 -19.90 -7.46
N ARG A 239 23.94 -20.93 -8.10
CA ARG A 239 25.39 -21.22 -8.09
C ARG A 239 26.19 -20.13 -8.80
N ALA A 240 25.66 -19.55 -9.87
CA ALA A 240 26.29 -18.46 -10.59
C ALA A 240 26.39 -17.19 -9.72
N VAL A 241 25.32 -16.84 -9.00
CA VAL A 241 25.32 -15.73 -8.01
C VAL A 241 26.44 -15.92 -7.00
N GLN A 242 26.51 -17.10 -6.36
CA GLN A 242 27.52 -17.37 -5.32
C GLN A 242 28.95 -17.26 -5.86
N ARG A 243 29.21 -17.78 -7.07
CA ARG A 243 30.52 -17.66 -7.72
C ARG A 243 30.87 -16.21 -8.05
N LEU A 244 29.91 -15.44 -8.55
CA LEU A 244 30.11 -14.02 -8.86
C LEU A 244 30.40 -13.20 -7.60
N ILE A 245 29.61 -13.37 -6.55
CA ILE A 245 29.82 -12.68 -5.27
C ILE A 245 31.22 -12.96 -4.74
N LEU A 246 31.66 -14.23 -4.72
CA LEU A 246 33.01 -14.59 -4.26
C LEU A 246 34.10 -13.93 -5.12
N ALA A 247 33.97 -13.98 -6.44
CA ALA A 247 34.95 -13.42 -7.36
C ALA A 247 35.03 -11.88 -7.26
N LEU A 248 33.89 -11.20 -7.21
CA LEU A 248 33.80 -9.75 -7.10
C LEU A 248 34.30 -9.26 -5.74
N ARG A 249 33.96 -9.99 -4.67
CA ARG A 249 34.44 -9.70 -3.33
C ARG A 249 35.95 -9.87 -3.22
N SER A 250 36.52 -10.94 -3.80
CA SER A 250 37.98 -11.11 -3.86
C SER A 250 38.64 -9.93 -4.58
N LYS A 251 38.13 -9.58 -5.77
CA LYS A 251 38.64 -8.46 -6.58
C LYS A 251 38.63 -7.13 -5.79
N LEU A 252 37.56 -6.87 -5.07
CA LEU A 252 37.43 -5.67 -4.23
C LEU A 252 38.40 -5.71 -3.04
N THR A 253 38.48 -6.82 -2.32
CA THR A 253 39.40 -6.98 -1.19
C THR A 253 40.84 -6.81 -1.62
N ASP A 254 41.24 -7.40 -2.75
CA ASP A 254 42.60 -7.26 -3.30
C ASP A 254 42.90 -5.79 -3.61
N ALA A 255 41.98 -5.08 -4.27
CA ALA A 255 42.14 -3.65 -4.55
C ALA A 255 42.30 -2.79 -3.28
N VAL A 256 41.52 -3.08 -2.23
CA VAL A 256 41.61 -2.39 -0.95
C VAL A 256 42.90 -2.74 -0.19
N SER A 257 43.29 -4.01 -0.16
CA SER A 257 44.51 -4.48 0.49
C SER A 257 45.77 -3.91 -0.16
N ASP A 258 45.80 -3.83 -1.49
CA ASP A 258 46.88 -3.26 -2.28
C ASP A 258 46.86 -1.72 -2.29
N ARG A 259 45.88 -1.10 -1.62
CA ARG A 259 45.70 0.36 -1.52
C ARG A 259 45.61 1.03 -2.90
N LEU A 260 44.94 0.37 -3.83
CA LEU A 260 44.71 0.91 -5.17
C LEU A 260 43.74 2.10 -5.09
N LEU A 261 43.86 3.01 -6.07
CA LEU A 261 42.93 4.14 -6.18
C LEU A 261 41.59 3.65 -6.73
N LEU A 262 40.56 3.67 -5.88
CA LEU A 262 39.22 3.24 -6.28
C LEU A 262 38.61 4.21 -7.32
N PRO A 263 37.79 3.71 -8.27
CA PRO A 263 37.14 4.57 -9.26
C PRO A 263 36.28 5.66 -8.62
N ALA A 264 36.16 6.81 -9.30
CA ALA A 264 35.41 7.95 -8.79
C ALA A 264 33.94 7.58 -8.48
N TRP A 265 33.24 6.91 -9.40
CA TRP A 265 31.86 6.46 -9.19
C TRP A 265 31.69 5.60 -7.92
N PHE A 266 32.74 4.86 -7.55
CA PHE A 266 32.73 4.00 -6.37
C PHE A 266 32.99 4.83 -5.12
N ALA A 267 34.07 5.61 -5.12
CA ALA A 267 34.52 6.39 -3.98
C ALA A 267 33.55 7.51 -3.61
N THR A 268 32.78 8.06 -4.57
CA THR A 268 31.79 9.10 -4.29
C THR A 268 30.59 8.61 -3.51
N VAL A 269 30.27 7.31 -3.59
CA VAL A 269 29.07 6.75 -2.96
C VAL A 269 29.40 5.92 -1.73
N LEU A 270 30.47 5.14 -1.77
CA LEU A 270 30.87 4.26 -0.66
C LEU A 270 32.07 4.81 0.12
N GLY A 271 32.70 5.89 -0.36
CA GLY A 271 33.96 6.39 0.20
C GLY A 271 35.19 5.65 -0.34
N PRO A 272 36.39 6.20 -0.10
CA PRO A 272 37.64 5.68 -0.67
C PRO A 272 38.19 4.43 0.04
N ALA A 273 37.65 4.05 1.20
CA ALA A 273 38.10 2.92 1.99
C ALA A 273 36.99 2.42 2.94
N PRO A 274 37.01 1.14 3.33
CA PRO A 274 36.04 0.61 4.29
C PRO A 274 36.17 1.26 5.68
N PRO A 275 35.04 1.63 6.32
CA PRO A 275 35.04 2.19 7.67
C PRO A 275 35.31 1.13 8.73
N ALA A 276 36.09 1.49 9.76
CA ALA A 276 36.61 0.56 10.77
C ALA A 276 35.56 -0.23 11.57
N ARG A 277 34.33 0.27 11.69
CA ARG A 277 33.25 -0.38 12.45
C ARG A 277 32.24 -1.14 11.57
N GLU A 278 32.26 -0.96 10.25
CA GLU A 278 31.26 -1.52 9.34
C GLU A 278 31.89 -2.15 8.07
N THR A 279 33.16 -2.58 8.15
CA THR A 279 33.91 -3.17 7.01
C THR A 279 33.15 -4.25 6.27
N GLU A 280 32.52 -5.19 6.98
CA GLU A 280 31.81 -6.32 6.37
C GLU A 280 30.58 -5.87 5.56
N ARG A 281 29.80 -4.96 6.15
CA ARG A 281 28.60 -4.40 5.51
C ARG A 281 28.98 -3.53 4.30
N TRP A 282 30.07 -2.78 4.42
CA TRP A 282 30.63 -2.00 3.32
C TRP A 282 31.05 -2.90 2.16
N LEU A 283 31.78 -3.98 2.45
CA LEU A 283 32.21 -4.96 1.44
C LEU A 283 31.02 -5.66 0.79
N GLU A 284 29.99 -6.00 1.56
CA GLU A 284 28.75 -6.59 1.05
C GLU A 284 28.06 -5.63 0.08
N CYS A 285 27.77 -4.39 0.51
CA CYS A 285 27.13 -3.36 -0.31
C CYS A 285 27.94 -3.09 -1.59
N ALA A 286 29.26 -2.89 -1.47
CA ALA A 286 30.16 -2.69 -2.59
C ALA A 286 30.15 -3.86 -3.59
N THR A 287 30.16 -5.11 -3.09
CA THR A 287 30.08 -6.30 -3.93
C THR A 287 28.75 -6.37 -4.68
N ARG A 288 27.64 -5.98 -4.04
CA ARG A 288 26.32 -5.92 -4.69
C ARG A 288 26.27 -4.87 -5.80
N VAL A 289 26.89 -3.70 -5.60
CA VAL A 289 27.03 -2.67 -6.65
C VAL A 289 27.80 -3.22 -7.85
N LEU A 290 28.94 -3.90 -7.62
CA LEU A 290 29.70 -4.52 -8.69
C LEU A 290 28.89 -5.60 -9.43
N LEU A 291 28.12 -6.40 -8.69
CA LEU A 291 27.26 -7.43 -9.27
C LEU A 291 26.17 -6.80 -10.15
N TYR A 292 25.55 -5.70 -9.69
CA TYR A 292 24.55 -4.95 -10.45
C TYR A 292 25.16 -4.38 -11.74
N ARG A 293 26.32 -3.70 -11.66
CA ARG A 293 27.03 -3.15 -12.82
C ARG A 293 27.40 -4.23 -13.83
N LEU A 294 27.91 -5.37 -13.38
CA LEU A 294 28.20 -6.53 -14.23
C LEU A 294 26.95 -7.06 -14.94
N THR A 295 25.84 -7.15 -14.21
CA THR A 295 24.60 -7.77 -14.70
C THR A 295 23.92 -6.91 -15.77
N TYR A 296 23.85 -5.61 -15.53
CA TYR A 296 23.19 -4.65 -16.42
C TYR A 296 24.14 -3.89 -17.34
N ARG A 297 25.43 -4.23 -17.31
CA ARG A 297 26.50 -3.61 -18.11
C ARG A 297 26.53 -2.09 -17.95
N VAL A 298 26.48 -1.64 -16.70
CA VAL A 298 26.60 -0.22 -16.38
C VAL A 298 28.08 0.18 -16.52
N ASP A 299 28.35 1.10 -17.44
CA ASP A 299 29.68 1.63 -17.75
C ASP A 299 29.84 3.11 -17.32
N ASP A 300 28.80 3.69 -16.71
CA ASP A 300 28.78 5.07 -16.23
C ASP A 300 29.90 5.32 -15.21
N GLN A 301 30.74 6.31 -15.50
CA GLN A 301 31.93 6.67 -14.72
C GLN A 301 31.64 7.66 -13.59
N VAL A 302 30.39 8.15 -13.49
CA VAL A 302 29.94 9.12 -12.49
C VAL A 302 28.93 8.47 -11.56
N LEU A 303 27.90 7.81 -12.10
CA LEU A 303 26.84 7.17 -11.33
C LEU A 303 27.17 5.70 -11.08
N ALA A 304 27.31 5.32 -9.80
CA ALA A 304 27.62 3.94 -9.41
C ALA A 304 26.61 2.91 -9.97
N LEU A 305 25.33 3.25 -9.99
CA LEU A 305 24.25 2.39 -10.51
C LEU A 305 23.78 2.79 -11.93
N GLY A 306 24.40 3.80 -12.55
CA GLY A 306 23.89 4.39 -13.79
C GLY A 306 22.59 5.17 -13.59
N PRO A 307 21.96 5.64 -14.69
CA PRO A 307 20.66 6.31 -14.63
C PRO A 307 19.57 5.37 -14.09
N SER A 308 18.53 5.96 -13.49
CA SER A 308 17.37 5.20 -13.02
C SER A 308 16.78 4.38 -14.18
N PRO A 309 16.59 3.05 -14.00
CA PRO A 309 16.04 2.19 -15.03
C PRO A 309 14.55 2.49 -15.26
N ASP A 310 14.08 2.18 -16.47
CA ASP A 310 12.67 2.27 -16.84
C ASP A 310 11.83 1.40 -15.89
N PRO A 311 10.72 1.91 -15.32
CA PRO A 311 9.82 1.13 -14.47
C PRO A 311 9.19 -0.09 -15.17
N GLU A 312 9.26 -0.20 -16.50
CA GLU A 312 8.85 -1.41 -17.22
C GLU A 312 9.76 -2.64 -16.95
N ASP A 313 11.02 -2.44 -16.56
CA ASP A 313 11.91 -3.51 -16.09
C ASP A 313 11.81 -3.62 -14.56
N GLU A 314 10.70 -4.17 -14.08
CA GLU A 314 10.32 -4.24 -12.66
C GLU A 314 11.48 -4.78 -11.79
N HIS A 315 12.10 -5.88 -12.21
CA HIS A 315 13.20 -6.50 -11.46
C HIS A 315 14.46 -5.62 -11.38
N ARG A 316 14.85 -4.98 -12.49
CA ARG A 316 15.98 -4.05 -12.49
C ARG A 316 15.68 -2.81 -11.67
N HIS A 317 14.46 -2.30 -11.75
CA HIS A 317 14.01 -1.13 -11.02
C HIS A 317 14.01 -1.37 -9.51
N GLU A 318 13.39 -2.46 -9.04
CA GLU A 318 13.40 -2.85 -7.63
C GLU A 318 14.82 -3.00 -7.07
N TRP A 319 15.71 -3.68 -7.80
CA TRP A 319 17.10 -3.86 -7.33
C TRP A 319 17.89 -2.54 -7.34
N TRP A 320 17.64 -1.66 -8.33
CA TRP A 320 18.23 -0.32 -8.35
C TRP A 320 17.76 0.49 -7.14
N GLU A 321 16.46 0.49 -6.81
CA GLU A 321 15.91 1.21 -5.66
C GLU A 321 16.46 0.70 -4.33
N GLU A 322 16.57 -0.62 -4.18
CA GLU A 322 17.13 -1.24 -2.99
C GLU A 322 18.58 -0.80 -2.78
N LEU A 323 19.41 -0.89 -3.83
CA LEU A 323 20.81 -0.45 -3.76
C LEU A 323 20.93 1.06 -3.57
N ALA A 324 20.12 1.86 -4.27
CA ALA A 324 20.13 3.31 -4.11
C ALA A 324 19.77 3.71 -2.66
N THR A 325 18.86 2.98 -2.02
CA THR A 325 18.50 3.18 -0.61
C THR A 325 19.61 2.75 0.33
N GLU A 326 20.23 1.59 0.10
CA GLU A 326 21.36 1.11 0.91
C GLU A 326 22.57 2.05 0.82
N LEU A 327 22.84 2.60 -0.37
CA LEU A 327 23.95 3.51 -0.62
C LEU A 327 23.79 4.87 0.08
N ARG A 328 22.58 5.29 0.44
CA ARG A 328 22.36 6.52 1.24
C ARG A 328 22.86 6.41 2.69
N LEU A 329 23.25 5.21 3.12
CA LEU A 329 23.74 4.96 4.48
C LEU A 329 25.23 5.21 4.65
N TRP A 330 25.95 5.46 3.55
CA TRP A 330 27.38 5.71 3.49
C TRP A 330 27.66 7.18 3.16
#